data_AF-A0AAV4UVG2-F1
#
_entry.id   AF-A0AAV4UVG2-F1
#
_cell.length_a   1.000
_cell.length_b   1.000
_cell.length_c   1.000
_cell.angle_alpha   90.00
_cell.angle_beta   90.00
_cell.angle_gamma   90.00
#
_symmetry.space_group_name_H-M   'P 1'
#
loop_
_entity.id
_entity.type
_entity.pdbx_description
1 polymer ?
#
loop_
_entity_poly.entity_id
_entity_poly.type
_entity_poly.pdbx_seq_one_letter_code
_entity_poly.pdbx_strand_id
1 'polypeptide(L)'
;MSKSVGECFELCDAAHPCQNGGTCPEGGACDCPDDYMGAWCEIPKWCVPGRCGYAEDVMCDWDKENKTGICKCKKEKYQYVEKTRECVECDCGENGDCFLQDGMKVCVCNELRRQLSQVR
;
A
#
# COMPACT_ATOMS: atom_id res chain seq x y z
N MET A 1 -33.54 -7.51 -29.21
CA MET A 1 -32.34 -6.79 -29.69
C MET A 1 -31.72 -6.15 -28.47
N SER A 2 -30.51 -6.58 -28.12
CA SER A 2 -29.85 -6.28 -26.84
C SER A 2 -29.67 -4.79 -26.62
N LYS A 3 -30.02 -4.32 -25.42
CA LYS A 3 -29.56 -3.04 -24.91
C LYS A 3 -28.06 -3.18 -24.61
N SER A 4 -27.20 -2.75 -25.52
CA SER A 4 -25.80 -2.50 -25.17
C SER A 4 -25.74 -1.17 -24.43
N VAL A 5 -25.60 -1.21 -23.11
CA VAL A 5 -25.11 -0.07 -22.34
C VAL A 5 -23.72 0.23 -22.88
N GLY A 6 -23.49 1.46 -23.38
CA GLY A 6 -22.18 1.90 -23.83
C GLY A 6 -21.31 2.19 -22.61
N GLU A 7 -20.17 1.51 -22.51
CA GLU A 7 -19.13 1.85 -21.54
C GLU A 7 -18.27 2.99 -22.11
N CYS A 8 -17.94 3.97 -21.28
CA CYS A 8 -16.92 4.97 -21.63
C CYS A 8 -15.55 4.30 -21.53
N PHE A 9 -14.75 4.39 -22.59
CA PHE A 9 -13.37 3.93 -22.57
C PHE A 9 -12.45 5.13 -22.36
N GLU A 10 -11.63 5.07 -21.31
CA GLU A 10 -10.51 5.99 -21.12
C GLU A 10 -9.44 5.63 -22.16
N LEU A 11 -9.26 6.51 -23.14
CA LEU A 11 -8.31 6.32 -24.23
C LEU A 11 -7.04 7.12 -23.95
N CYS A 12 -5.91 6.60 -24.41
CA CYS A 12 -4.64 7.30 -24.28
C CYS A 12 -4.48 8.38 -25.35
N ASP A 13 -3.90 9.50 -24.95
CA ASP A 13 -3.58 10.61 -25.84
C ASP A 13 -2.32 11.36 -25.33
N ALA A 14 -2.02 12.52 -25.93
CA ALA A 14 -0.86 13.32 -25.52
C ALA A 14 -1.00 13.94 -24.11
N ALA A 15 -2.22 14.14 -23.62
CA ALA A 15 -2.49 14.62 -22.26
C ALA A 15 -2.56 13.47 -21.24
N HIS A 16 -2.94 12.27 -21.67
CA HIS A 16 -3.09 11.06 -20.87
C HIS A 16 -2.26 9.91 -21.45
N PRO A 17 -0.92 9.98 -21.40
CA PRO A 17 -0.06 8.95 -21.95
C PRO A 17 -0.05 7.69 -21.06
N CYS A 18 0.10 6.52 -21.69
CA CYS A 18 0.36 5.28 -20.97
C CYS A 18 1.69 5.37 -20.20
N GLN A 19 1.66 4.93 -18.95
CA GLN A 19 2.78 4.99 -18.01
C GLN A 19 3.51 3.64 -17.94
N ASN A 20 4.61 3.61 -17.18
CA ASN A 20 5.33 2.38 -16.82
C ASN A 20 5.72 1.45 -17.98
N GLY A 21 5.91 2.01 -19.18
CA GLY A 21 6.29 1.24 -20.37
C GLY A 21 5.10 0.68 -21.15
N GLY A 22 3.87 1.10 -20.84
CA GLY A 22 2.70 0.79 -21.66
C GLY A 22 2.74 1.49 -23.02
N THR A 23 2.02 0.93 -23.99
CA THR A 23 1.94 1.46 -25.36
C THR A 23 0.54 1.97 -25.68
N CYS A 24 0.47 3.00 -26.52
CA CYS A 24 -0.77 3.66 -26.92
C CYS A 24 -1.06 3.38 -28.41
N PRO A 25 -1.75 2.27 -28.75
CA PRO A 25 -2.03 1.92 -30.13
C PRO A 25 -3.13 2.82 -30.70
N GLU A 26 -2.77 3.70 -31.63
CA GLU A 26 -3.71 4.55 -32.41
C GLU A 26 -4.70 5.37 -31.58
N GLY A 27 -4.31 5.79 -30.37
CA GLY A 27 -5.21 6.50 -29.44
C GLY A 27 -6.31 5.62 -28.85
N GLY A 28 -6.04 4.33 -28.70
CA GLY A 28 -6.90 3.33 -28.08
C GLY A 28 -6.74 3.23 -26.55
N ALA A 29 -7.14 2.11 -25.97
CA ALA A 29 -6.79 1.79 -24.58
C ALA A 29 -5.30 1.46 -24.47
N CYS A 30 -4.69 1.76 -23.33
CA CYS A 30 -3.29 1.40 -23.09
C CYS A 30 -3.08 -0.11 -23.07
N ASP A 31 -2.06 -0.58 -23.80
CA ASP A 31 -1.54 -1.94 -23.66
C ASP A 31 -0.46 -1.96 -22.57
N CYS A 32 -0.79 -2.58 -21.43
CA CYS A 32 0.04 -2.54 -20.23
C CYS A 32 1.00 -3.73 -20.14
N PRO A 33 2.24 -3.51 -19.65
CA PRO A 33 3.15 -4.60 -19.34
C PRO A 33 2.60 -5.56 -18.29
N ASP A 34 3.17 -6.76 -18.21
CA ASP A 34 2.71 -7.82 -17.31
C ASP A 34 2.61 -7.41 -15.84
N ASP A 35 3.43 -6.47 -15.39
CA ASP A 35 3.48 -6.04 -13.99
C ASP A 35 2.57 -4.83 -13.67
N TYR A 36 1.91 -4.23 -14.67
CA TYR A 36 1.14 -2.99 -14.52
C TYR A 36 -0.29 -3.09 -15.09
N MET A 37 -1.18 -2.26 -14.58
CA MET A 37 -2.58 -2.15 -14.97
C MET A 37 -3.12 -0.75 -14.66
N GLY A 38 -4.42 -0.55 -14.90
CA GLY A 38 -5.06 0.77 -14.84
C GLY A 38 -5.31 1.29 -16.25
N ALA A 39 -6.11 2.35 -16.37
CA ALA A 39 -6.44 2.94 -17.66
C ALA A 39 -5.19 3.42 -18.41
N TRP A 40 -4.17 3.82 -17.65
CA TRP A 40 -2.92 4.37 -18.15
C TRP A 40 -1.71 3.58 -17.66
N CYS A 41 -1.88 2.30 -17.26
CA CYS A 41 -0.80 1.45 -16.72
C CYS A 41 -0.09 2.03 -15.49
N GLU A 42 -0.78 2.84 -14.71
CA GLU A 42 -0.27 3.59 -13.57
C GLU A 42 -0.18 2.74 -12.28
N ILE A 43 -0.88 1.61 -12.23
CA ILE A 43 -1.01 0.77 -11.04
C ILE A 43 -0.16 -0.49 -11.21
N PRO A 44 0.87 -0.74 -10.37
CA PRO A 44 1.51 -2.05 -10.31
C PRO A 44 0.47 -3.12 -9.94
N LYS A 45 0.44 -4.26 -10.63
CA LYS A 45 -0.52 -5.35 -10.34
C LYS A 45 -0.31 -5.93 -8.93
N TRP A 46 0.90 -5.83 -8.38
CA TRP A 46 1.11 -6.12 -6.97
C TRP A 46 0.41 -5.11 -6.07
N CYS A 47 0.26 -3.84 -6.44
CA CYS A 47 -0.47 -2.85 -5.66
C CYS A 47 -1.93 -2.66 -6.09
N VAL A 48 -2.60 -3.71 -6.59
CA VAL A 48 -4.04 -3.63 -6.94
C VAL A 48 -4.87 -3.08 -5.78
N PRO A 49 -5.89 -2.24 -6.06
CA PRO A 49 -6.79 -1.72 -5.04
C PRO A 49 -7.35 -2.84 -4.17
N GLY A 50 -7.24 -2.67 -2.85
CA GLY A 50 -7.72 -3.64 -1.87
C GLY A 50 -6.74 -4.75 -1.49
N ARG A 51 -5.59 -4.93 -2.17
CA ARG A 51 -4.59 -5.92 -1.72
C ARG A 51 -4.13 -5.65 -0.30
N CYS A 52 -3.66 -4.44 -0.04
CA CYS A 52 -3.23 -4.01 1.29
C CYS A 52 -4.40 -3.53 2.17
N GLY A 53 -5.65 -3.61 1.69
CA GLY A 53 -6.80 -2.99 2.33
C GLY A 53 -7.15 -1.63 1.72
N TYR A 54 -8.20 -1.00 2.26
CA TYR A 54 -8.74 0.29 1.80
C TYR A 54 -8.62 1.40 2.85
N ALA A 55 -7.98 1.11 3.98
CA ALA A 55 -7.81 2.08 5.04
C ALA A 55 -6.88 3.22 4.58
N GLU A 56 -7.25 4.44 4.92
CA GLU A 56 -6.54 5.66 4.51
C GLU A 56 -5.11 5.75 5.04
N ASP A 57 -4.77 5.00 6.08
CA ASP A 57 -3.44 4.96 6.68
C ASP A 57 -2.58 3.76 6.21
N VAL A 58 -3.08 2.96 5.27
CA VAL A 58 -2.32 1.89 4.62
C VAL A 58 -1.76 2.34 3.28
N MET A 59 -0.57 1.87 2.93
CA MET A 59 0.04 2.02 1.61
C MET A 59 0.59 0.70 1.09
N CYS A 60 0.71 0.61 -0.22
CA CYS A 60 1.49 -0.41 -0.91
C CYS A 60 2.81 0.20 -1.37
N ASP A 61 3.90 -0.37 -0.91
CA ASP A 61 5.25 -0.01 -1.34
C ASP A 61 5.68 -0.96 -2.46
N TRP A 62 5.85 -0.44 -3.69
CA TRP A 62 6.19 -1.23 -4.88
C TRP A 62 7.68 -1.13 -5.19
N ASP A 63 8.36 -2.27 -5.20
CA ASP A 63 9.73 -2.42 -5.66
C ASP A 63 9.73 -2.80 -7.15
N LYS A 64 10.06 -1.83 -7.99
CA LYS A 64 10.10 -2.01 -9.45
C LYS A 64 11.26 -2.90 -9.90
N GLU A 65 12.37 -2.94 -9.17
CA GLU A 65 13.55 -3.73 -9.54
C GLU A 65 13.30 -5.21 -9.26
N ASN A 66 12.79 -5.51 -8.07
CA ASN A 66 12.54 -6.87 -7.62
C ASN A 66 11.14 -7.39 -8.01
N LYS A 67 10.27 -6.52 -8.54
CA LYS A 67 8.88 -6.82 -8.89
C LYS A 67 8.07 -7.38 -7.72
N THR A 68 8.34 -6.86 -6.53
CA THR A 68 7.65 -7.23 -5.29
C THR A 68 6.99 -6.00 -4.70
N GLY A 69 6.02 -6.20 -3.82
CA GLY A 69 5.56 -5.11 -2.97
C GLY A 69 5.41 -5.54 -1.53
N ILE A 70 5.22 -4.54 -0.68
CA ILE A 70 5.02 -4.72 0.75
C ILE A 70 3.91 -3.77 1.20
N CYS A 71 2.96 -4.28 1.97
CA CYS A 71 1.94 -3.46 2.61
C CYS A 71 2.50 -2.84 3.90
N LYS A 72 2.37 -1.54 4.05
CA LYS A 72 2.93 -0.77 5.18
C LYS A 72 1.95 0.30 5.64
N CYS A 73 2.19 0.83 6.84
CA CYS A 73 1.46 1.98 7.34
C CYS A 73 2.09 3.28 6.84
N LYS A 74 1.25 4.28 6.54
CA LYS A 74 1.68 5.66 6.22
C LYS A 74 2.33 6.35 7.40
N LYS A 75 1.99 5.95 8.62
CA LYS A 75 2.52 6.53 9.86
C LYS A 75 3.57 5.60 10.46
N GLU A 76 4.71 6.17 10.84
CA GLU A 76 5.86 5.42 11.40
C GLU A 76 5.56 4.72 12.74
N LYS A 77 4.65 5.27 13.55
CA LYS A 77 4.23 4.67 14.83
C LYS A 77 3.21 3.53 14.68
N TYR A 78 2.85 3.17 13.45
CA TYR A 78 1.81 2.19 13.18
C TYR A 78 2.44 0.98 12.51
N GLN A 79 1.95 -0.19 12.86
CA GLN A 79 2.38 -1.45 12.27
C GLN A 79 1.24 -2.08 11.50
N TYR A 80 1.55 -2.56 10.29
CA TYR A 80 0.57 -3.17 9.40
C TYR A 80 0.32 -4.62 9.80
N VAL A 81 -0.94 -5.01 9.93
CA VAL A 81 -1.37 -6.37 10.29
C VAL A 81 -1.91 -7.07 9.05
N GLU A 82 -1.18 -8.02 8.48
CA GLU A 82 -1.56 -8.72 7.24
C GLU A 82 -2.93 -9.41 7.32
N LYS A 83 -3.27 -9.96 8.50
CA LYS A 83 -4.52 -10.71 8.71
C LYS A 83 -5.77 -9.83 8.61
N THR A 84 -5.71 -8.60 9.13
CA THR A 84 -6.83 -7.66 9.13
C THR A 84 -6.70 -6.59 8.05
N ARG A 85 -5.50 -6.42 7.48
CA ARG A 85 -5.12 -5.36 6.53
C ARG A 85 -5.32 -3.96 7.09
N GLU A 86 -5.02 -3.82 8.38
CA GLU A 86 -5.17 -2.59 9.13
C GLU A 86 -3.85 -2.16 9.75
N CYS A 87 -3.76 -0.87 10.03
CA CYS A 87 -2.64 -0.27 10.75
C CYS A 87 -2.99 -0.12 12.23
N VAL A 88 -2.19 -0.74 13.09
CA VAL A 88 -2.36 -0.66 14.54
C VAL A 88 -1.29 0.24 15.12
N GLU A 89 -1.70 1.24 15.91
CA GLU A 89 -0.80 2.13 16.61
C GLU A 89 0.05 1.37 17.63
N CYS A 90 1.37 1.40 17.45
CA CYS A 90 2.36 0.72 18.28
C CYS A 90 3.16 1.70 19.16
N ASP A 91 2.51 2.74 19.69
CA ASP A 91 3.10 3.62 20.72
C ASP A 91 2.89 3.03 22.13
N CYS A 92 3.96 2.56 22.77
CA CYS A 92 3.92 2.01 24.13
C CYS A 92 4.49 2.97 25.19
N GLY A 93 4.71 4.24 24.84
CA GLY A 93 5.33 5.23 25.74
C GLY A 93 6.82 4.98 25.98
N GLU A 94 7.42 5.80 26.84
CA GLU A 94 8.85 5.69 27.16
C GLU A 94 9.17 4.34 27.83
N ASN A 95 10.23 3.69 27.35
CA ASN A 95 10.71 2.38 27.84
C ASN A 95 9.76 1.20 27.62
N GLY A 96 8.71 1.38 26.82
CA GLY A 96 7.84 0.30 26.35
C GLY A 96 8.33 -0.25 25.01
N ASP A 97 8.57 -1.55 24.94
CA ASP A 97 8.79 -2.24 23.68
C ASP A 97 7.43 -2.74 23.14
N CYS A 98 7.10 -2.43 21.87
CA CYS A 98 5.84 -2.86 21.23
C CYS A 98 6.03 -4.16 20.44
N PHE A 99 5.11 -5.10 20.61
CA PHE A 99 5.01 -6.32 19.83
C PHE A 99 3.58 -6.50 19.33
N LEU A 100 3.40 -7.08 18.15
CA LEU A 100 2.10 -7.53 17.67
C LEU A 100 1.98 -9.03 17.85
N GLN A 101 0.96 -9.47 18.59
CA GLN A 101 0.64 -10.88 18.77
C GLN A 101 -0.82 -11.10 18.37
N ASP A 102 -1.04 -11.97 17.36
CA ASP A 102 -2.36 -12.22 16.76
C ASP A 102 -3.09 -10.95 16.27
N GLY A 103 -2.34 -9.94 15.83
CA GLY A 103 -2.88 -8.64 15.39
C GLY A 103 -3.23 -7.69 16.53
N MET A 104 -2.99 -8.09 17.78
CA MET A 104 -3.17 -7.24 18.96
C MET A 104 -1.85 -6.62 19.40
N LYS A 105 -1.91 -5.34 19.78
CA LYS A 105 -0.81 -4.61 20.40
C LYS A 105 -0.50 -5.17 21.79
N VAL A 106 0.73 -5.63 21.97
CA VAL A 106 1.30 -6.05 23.25
C VAL A 106 2.44 -5.10 23.59
N CYS A 107 2.29 -4.33 24.67
CA CYS A 107 3.35 -3.49 25.20
C CYS A 107 4.07 -4.22 26.33
N VAL A 108 5.38 -4.36 26.23
CA VAL A 108 6.22 -4.86 27.31
C VAL A 108 7.00 -3.70 27.89
N CYS A 109 6.71 -3.35 29.14
CA CYS A 109 7.47 -2.35 29.87
C CYS A 109 8.69 -3.04 30.50
N ASN A 110 9.90 -2.60 30.18
CA ASN A 110 11.08 -3.14 30.83
C ASN A 110 11.33 -2.43 32.17
N GLU A 111 11.11 -3.13 33.28
CA GLU A 111 11.38 -2.61 34.63
C GLU A 111 12.88 -2.33 34.89
N LEU A 112 13.80 -2.86 34.08
CA LEU A 112 15.25 -2.55 34.15
C LEU A 112 15.62 -1.25 33.43
N ARG A 113 14.80 -0.76 32.48
CA ARG A 113 15.00 0.57 31.85
C ARG A 113 14.47 1.71 32.71
N ARG A 114 13.65 1.45 33.73
CA ARG A 114 13.27 2.42 34.77
C ARG A 114 14.45 2.93 35.61
N GLN A 115 15.61 2.28 35.58
CA GLN A 115 16.78 2.68 36.39
C GLN A 115 17.76 3.63 35.69
N LEU A 116 17.56 4.00 34.42
CA LEU A 116 18.45 4.95 33.72
C LEU A 116 17.85 6.35 33.53
N SER A 117 16.61 6.60 33.95
CA SER A 117 16.03 7.95 34.01
C SER A 117 16.16 8.61 35.39
N GLN A 118 17.18 8.24 36.19
CA GLN A 118 17.67 9.15 37.23
C GLN A 118 18.51 10.24 36.57
N VAL A 119 17.84 11.14 35.86
CA VAL A 119 18.39 12.47 35.55
C VAL A 119 18.35 13.27 36.85
N ARG A 120 19.51 13.80 37.23
CA ARG A 120 19.70 14.78 38.31
C ARG A 120 18.80 15.99 38.16
#